data_AF-A0A2H9QMJ6-F1
#
_entry.id   AF-A0A2H9QMJ6-F1
#
_cell.length_a   1.000
_cell.length_b   1.000
_cell.length_c   1.000
_cell.angle_alpha   90.00
_cell.angle_beta   90.00
_cell.angle_gamma   90.00
#
_symmetry.space_group_name_H-M   'P 1'
#
loop_
_entity.id
_entity.type
_entity.pdbx_description
1 polymer ?
#
loop_
_entity_poly.entity_id
_entity_poly.type
_entity_poly.pdbx_seq_one_letter_code
_entity_poly.pdbx_strand_id
1 'polypeptide(L)' 'MADFRNRGGSFKKTFNREKHKAVCVECGKECEVPFKPIAGKPVYCLECYKKKKGF' A
#
# COMPACT_ATOMS: atom_id res chain seq x y z
N MET A 1 -7.62 -23.50 -40.38
CA MET A 1 -7.42 -24.07 -39.04
C MET A 1 -6.13 -23.48 -38.44
N ALA A 2 -6.24 -22.92 -37.21
CA ALA A 2 -5.22 -22.35 -36.30
C ALA A 2 -4.57 -20.99 -36.70
N ASP A 3 -4.45 -19.96 -35.85
CA ASP A 3 -5.10 -19.54 -34.59
C ASP A 3 -4.76 -18.04 -34.38
N PHE A 4 -5.59 -17.32 -33.63
CA PHE A 4 -5.50 -15.89 -33.36
C PHE A 4 -4.48 -15.60 -32.23
N ARG A 5 -3.99 -14.35 -32.15
CA ARG A 5 -3.31 -13.69 -30.99
C ARG A 5 -1.77 -13.79 -30.92
N ASN A 6 -1.08 -12.85 -31.55
CA ASN A 6 0.18 -12.35 -30.98
C ASN A 6 0.54 -10.93 -31.44
N ARG A 7 0.41 -9.94 -30.53
CA ARG A 7 1.12 -8.64 -30.45
C ARG A 7 0.29 -7.76 -29.51
N GLY A 8 0.71 -7.37 -28.32
CA GLY A 8 2.00 -7.38 -27.66
C GLY A 8 1.93 -6.33 -26.56
N GLY A 9 2.53 -6.62 -25.40
CA GLY A 9 2.86 -5.59 -24.42
C GLY A 9 1.87 -5.41 -23.26
N SER A 10 1.71 -6.44 -22.44
CA SER A 10 1.15 -6.29 -21.09
C SER A 10 2.05 -5.37 -20.26
N PHE A 11 1.72 -4.09 -20.17
CA PHE A 11 2.33 -3.10 -19.27
C PHE A 11 2.08 -3.50 -17.81
N LYS A 12 2.77 -4.53 -17.32
CA LYS A 12 2.87 -4.79 -15.88
C LYS A 12 3.90 -3.83 -15.30
N LYS A 13 3.50 -2.57 -15.09
CA LYS A 13 4.20 -1.68 -14.15
C LYS A 13 4.12 -2.35 -12.78
N THR A 14 5.18 -3.07 -12.43
CA THR A 14 5.41 -3.57 -11.08
C THR A 14 5.60 -2.33 -10.19
N PHE A 15 4.49 -1.81 -9.66
CA PHE A 15 4.55 -0.90 -8.53
C PHE A 15 4.93 -1.77 -7.34
N ASN A 16 6.24 -1.96 -7.16
CA ASN A 16 6.80 -2.52 -5.95
C ASN A 16 6.48 -1.53 -4.82
N ARG A 17 5.31 -1.65 -4.21
CA ARG A 17 4.89 -0.83 -3.06
C ARG A 17 5.77 -1.26 -1.90
N GLU A 18 6.88 -0.56 -1.72
CA GLU A 18 7.79 -0.75 -0.61
C GLU A 18 6.99 -0.53 0.68
N LYS A 19 6.82 -1.60 1.45
CA LYS A 19 6.19 -1.54 2.76
C LYS A 19 7.24 -1.09 3.78
N HIS A 20 6.98 0.01 4.47
CA HIS A 20 7.81 0.48 5.56
C HIS A 20 7.21 0.05 6.90
N LYS A 21 8.06 -0.45 7.80
CA LYS A 21 7.66 -0.72 9.19
C LYS A 21 7.43 0.62 9.89
N ALA A 22 6.27 0.77 10.50
CA ALA A 22 5.92 1.96 11.27
C ALA A 22 5.03 1.61 12.46
N VAL A 23 5.05 2.47 13.48
CA VAL A 23 4.28 2.29 14.71
C VAL A 23 3.02 3.15 14.65
N CYS A 24 1.86 2.54 14.87
CA CYS A 24 0.60 3.27 14.90
C CYS A 24 0.54 4.19 16.12
N VAL A 25 0.28 5.49 15.91
CA VAL A 25 0.20 6.49 16.98
C VAL A 25 -1.08 6.33 17.83
N GLU A 26 -2.12 5.71 17.29
CA GLU A 26 -3.37 5.48 18.02
C GLU A 26 -3.37 4.21 18.88
N CYS A 27 -2.84 3.10 18.36
CA CYS A 27 -2.89 1.80 19.05
C CYS A 27 -1.53 1.26 19.48
N GLY A 28 -0.43 1.92 19.11
CA GLY A 28 0.93 1.51 19.46
C GLY A 28 1.44 0.26 18.76
N LYS A 29 0.67 -0.33 17.82
CA LYS A 29 1.07 -1.56 17.13
C LYS A 29 2.02 -1.28 15.97
N GLU A 30 2.96 -2.20 15.76
CA GLU A 30 3.83 -2.24 14.58
C GLU A 30 3.01 -2.66 13.35
N CYS A 31 3.13 -1.92 12.26
CA CYS A 31 2.40 -2.18 11.03
C CYS A 31 3.25 -1.87 9.80
N GLU A 32 2.90 -2.53 8.70
CA GLU A 32 3.53 -2.32 7.40
C GLU A 32 2.71 -1.31 6.60
N VAL A 33 3.26 -0.11 6.41
CA VAL A 33 2.59 0.97 5.69
C VAL A 33 3.25 1.23 4.35
N PRO A 34 2.50 1.55 3.28
CA PRO A 34 3.06 1.84 1.95
C PRO A 34 3.67 3.25 1.85
N PHE A 35 3.74 3.99 2.96
CA PHE A 35 4.28 5.34 3.04
C PHE A 35 5.42 5.38 4.06
N LYS A 36 6.43 6.22 3.83
CA LYS A 36 7.50 6.40 4.83
C LYS A 36 6.94 7.11 6.07
N PRO A 37 7.23 6.62 7.29
CA PRO A 37 6.92 7.37 8.51
C PRO A 37 7.76 8.65 8.53
N ILE A 38 7.11 9.82 8.61
CA ILE A 38 7.78 11.13 8.62
C ILE A 38 7.58 11.74 10.01
N ALA A 39 8.64 12.27 10.62
CA ALA A 39 8.53 13.04 11.85
C ALA A 39 7.62 14.26 11.61
N GLY A 40 6.42 14.25 12.21
CA GLY A 40 5.39 15.28 12.05
C GLY A 40 4.12 14.82 11.32
N LYS A 41 4.09 13.62 10.72
CA LYS A 41 2.85 13.00 10.20
C LYS A 41 2.51 11.76 11.01
N PRO A 42 1.32 11.71 11.64
CA PRO A 42 0.94 10.57 12.46
C PRO A 42 0.70 9.34 11.56
N VAL A 43 1.32 8.23 11.93
CA VAL A 43 1.14 6.95 11.27
C VAL A 43 -0.06 6.26 11.89
N TYR A 44 -0.96 5.76 11.04
CA TYR A 44 -2.10 4.96 11.45
C TYR A 44 -2.06 3.60 10.76
N CYS A 45 -2.33 2.54 11.51
CA CYS A 45 -2.57 1.23 10.92
C CYS A 45 -3.85 1.24 10.07
N LEU A 46 -4.01 0.25 9.20
CA LEU A 46 -5.20 0.12 8.33
C LEU A 46 -6.51 0.18 9.12
N GLU A 47 -6.54 -0.37 10.33
CA GLU A 47 -7.72 -0.36 11.20
C GLU A 47 -8.06 1.04 11.73
N CYS A 48 -7.09 1.74 12.32
CA CYS A 48 -7.26 3.11 12.82
C CYS A 48 -7.54 4.09 11.66
N TYR A 49 -6.87 3.91 10.53
CA TYR A 49 -7.10 4.71 9.33
C TYR A 49 -8.52 4.52 8.78
N LYS A 50 -9.01 3.28 8.71
CA LYS A 50 -10.41 3.00 8.31
C LYS A 50 -11.40 3.63 9.28
N LYS A 51 -11.18 3.52 10.59
CA LYS A 51 -12.03 4.15 11.62
C LYS A 51 -12.08 5.67 11.48
N LYS A 52 -10.94 6.32 11.20
CA LYS A 52 -10.85 7.79 11.04
C LYS A 52 -11.42 8.31 9.73
N LYS A 53 -11.23 7.59 8.63
CA LYS A 53 -11.63 8.07 7.30
C LYS A 53 -13.11 7.80 6.97
N GLY A 54 -13.83 7.09 7.84
CA GLY A 54 -15.29 7.04 7.90
C GLY A 54 -15.97 6.97 6.53
N PHE A 55 -15.74 5.88 5.80
CA PHE A 55 -16.60 5.50 4.68
C PHE A 55 -17.37 4.24 5.08
#